data_AF-A0A978U6F7-F1
#
_entry.id   AF-A0A978U6F7-F1
#
_cell.length_a   1.000
_cell.length_b   1.000
_cell.length_c   1.000
_cell.angle_alpha   90.00
_cell.angle_beta   90.00
_cell.angle_gamma   90.00
#
_symmetry.space_group_name_H-M   'P 1'
#
loop_
_entity.id
_entity.type
_entity.pdbx_description
1 polymer ?
#
loop_
_entity_poly.entity_id
_entity_poly.type
_entity_poly.pdbx_seq_one_letter_code
_entity_poly.pdbx_strand_id
1 'polypeptide(L)'
;MRIDTADMLNANLNRAAWVLGMSLALGISAPAIAQMAEVPLPNRNGDYTTAVLRGNRGNFYYNRRWLVVDPDPTYLNCRVSPNGVVRSRIAPGAILMAEFIQNEAIVFHNGSPWLRVRGIDALTVPQRGQTLGRCYVRANRQYIAPINEDARLN
;
A
#
# COMPACT_ATOMS: atom_id res chain seq x y z
N MET A 1 9.14 82.17 24.19
CA MET A 1 10.35 82.57 24.94
C MET A 1 10.93 81.35 25.65
N ARG A 2 11.85 80.64 24.97
CA ARG A 2 13.10 80.10 25.52
C ARG A 2 13.86 79.52 24.33
N ILE A 3 15.01 80.12 24.07
CA ILE A 3 16.07 79.64 23.18
C ILE A 3 16.96 78.80 24.08
N ASP A 4 17.35 77.61 23.64
CA ASP A 4 18.60 77.00 24.08
C ASP A 4 19.36 76.51 22.84
N THR A 5 20.51 77.13 22.65
CA THR A 5 21.55 77.00 21.64
C THR A 5 22.38 75.73 21.86
N ALA A 6 22.79 75.05 20.78
CA ALA A 6 24.12 74.45 20.67
C ALA A 6 24.43 74.05 19.22
N ASP A 7 25.15 74.95 18.58
CA ASP A 7 26.22 74.82 17.60
C ASP A 7 26.45 73.54 16.78
N MET A 8 26.66 73.84 15.50
CA MET A 8 27.23 73.00 14.46
C MET A 8 28.69 72.58 14.74
N LEU A 9 29.09 71.52 14.01
CA LEU A 9 30.44 71.12 13.61
C LEU A 9 31.26 70.30 14.63
N ASN A 10 31.29 68.98 14.39
CA ASN A 10 32.59 68.33 14.24
C ASN A 10 32.53 67.23 13.18
N ALA A 11 33.32 67.40 12.13
CA ALA A 11 33.56 66.40 11.11
C ALA A 11 34.52 65.35 11.67
N ASN A 12 34.29 64.06 11.38
CA ASN A 12 35.33 63.20 10.82
C ASN A 12 34.79 61.82 10.44
N LEU A 13 34.80 61.62 9.12
CA LEU A 13 35.01 60.38 8.38
C LEU A 13 35.12 59.08 9.19
N ASN A 14 34.21 58.15 8.92
CA ASN A 14 34.56 56.73 8.80
C ASN A 14 33.85 56.13 7.59
N ARG A 15 34.66 55.73 6.62
CA ARG A 15 34.25 54.99 5.42
C ARG A 15 33.82 53.60 5.86
N ALA A 16 32.57 53.23 5.62
CA ALA A 16 32.15 51.83 5.64
C ALA A 16 31.45 51.53 4.33
N ALA A 17 32.16 50.79 3.48
CA ALA A 17 31.68 50.28 2.21
C ALA A 17 30.51 49.30 2.46
N TRP A 18 29.34 49.61 1.92
CA TRP A 18 28.23 48.67 1.91
C TRP A 18 28.39 47.73 0.72
N VAL A 19 28.87 46.52 0.99
CA VAL A 19 28.90 45.40 0.05
C VAL A 19 27.44 44.96 -0.20
N LEU A 20 27.05 44.90 -1.46
CA LEU A 20 25.77 44.33 -1.91
C LEU A 20 25.70 42.84 -1.51
N GLY A 21 24.88 42.55 -0.49
CA GLY A 21 24.56 41.18 -0.09
C GLY A 21 23.59 40.54 -1.06
N MET A 22 24.11 39.79 -2.03
CA MET A 22 23.31 38.91 -2.90
C MET A 22 22.94 37.65 -2.09
N SER A 23 21.76 37.66 -1.47
CA SER A 23 21.26 36.54 -0.67
C SER A 23 21.01 35.31 -1.56
N LEU A 24 21.88 34.31 -1.45
CA LEU A 24 21.67 32.98 -2.02
C LEU A 24 20.56 32.30 -1.22
N ALA A 25 19.33 32.24 -1.75
CA ALA A 25 18.25 31.46 -1.16
C ALA A 25 18.58 29.98 -1.32
N LEU A 26 19.15 29.37 -0.28
CA LEU A 26 19.25 27.91 -0.15
C LEU A 26 17.82 27.36 -0.05
N GLY A 27 17.32 26.83 -1.17
CA GLY A 27 16.03 26.15 -1.24
C GLY A 27 16.02 24.97 -0.28
N ILE A 28 15.17 25.05 0.74
CA ILE A 28 14.97 23.96 1.71
C ILE A 28 14.17 22.88 0.97
N SER A 29 14.85 21.82 0.51
CA SER A 29 14.17 20.64 -0.02
C SER A 29 13.51 19.90 1.14
N ALA A 30 12.24 20.20 1.40
CA ALA A 30 11.45 19.39 2.32
C ALA A 30 11.39 17.94 1.80
N PRO A 31 11.60 16.92 2.65
CA PRO A 31 11.43 15.55 2.22
C PRO A 31 9.97 15.34 1.82
N ALA A 32 9.73 15.03 0.54
CA ALA A 32 8.43 14.57 0.10
C ALA A 32 8.15 13.22 0.78
N ILE A 33 7.20 13.19 1.71
CA ILE A 33 6.63 11.94 2.23
C ILE A 33 5.76 11.36 1.13
N ALA A 34 6.32 10.43 0.35
CA ALA A 34 5.57 9.66 -0.63
C ALA A 34 4.47 8.88 0.10
N GLN A 35 3.22 9.08 -0.30
CA GLN A 35 2.10 8.29 0.21
C GLN A 35 2.24 6.88 -0.38
N MET A 36 2.76 5.93 0.41
CA MET A 36 2.64 4.53 0.03
C MET A 36 1.15 4.21 -0.01
N ALA A 37 0.71 3.66 -1.13
CA ALA A 37 -0.66 3.23 -1.22
C ALA A 37 -0.93 2.12 -0.21
N GLU A 38 -2.02 2.29 0.53
CA GLU A 38 -2.35 1.44 1.65
C GLU A 38 -2.89 0.11 1.11
N VAL A 39 -2.20 -0.98 1.43
CA VAL A 39 -2.61 -2.37 1.14
C VAL A 39 -2.73 -3.13 2.46
N PRO A 40 -3.58 -4.18 2.57
CA PRO A 40 -3.65 -4.99 3.78
C PRO A 40 -2.27 -5.45 4.23
N LEU A 41 -1.96 -5.23 5.51
CA LEU A 41 -0.69 -5.63 6.09
C LEU A 41 -0.83 -7.01 6.75
N PRO A 42 0.11 -7.93 6.51
CA PRO A 42 0.10 -9.21 7.19
C PRO A 42 0.54 -9.03 8.66
N ASN A 43 0.07 -9.91 9.54
CA ASN A 43 0.52 -9.95 10.92
C ASN A 43 1.94 -10.55 11.03
N ARG A 44 2.43 -10.77 12.27
CA ARG A 44 3.76 -11.34 12.53
C ARG A 44 3.98 -12.73 11.93
N ASN A 45 2.92 -13.51 11.76
CA ASN A 45 2.96 -14.85 11.15
C ASN A 45 2.90 -14.78 9.61
N GLY A 46 2.80 -13.58 9.04
CA GLY A 46 2.61 -13.38 7.61
C GLY A 46 1.15 -13.48 7.16
N ASP A 47 0.22 -13.66 8.09
CA ASP A 47 -1.20 -13.87 7.79
C ASP A 47 -1.94 -12.55 7.58
N TYR A 48 -2.69 -12.44 6.49
CA TYR A 48 -3.65 -11.37 6.29
C TYR A 48 -4.94 -11.69 7.03
N THR A 49 -5.42 -10.78 7.88
CA THR A 49 -6.63 -10.98 8.70
C THR A 49 -7.87 -10.30 8.14
N THR A 50 -7.70 -9.40 7.17
CA THR A 50 -8.80 -8.71 6.47
C THR A 50 -8.37 -8.35 5.04
N ALA A 51 -9.31 -8.33 4.10
CA ALA A 51 -9.13 -7.75 2.78
C ALA A 51 -9.63 -6.29 2.68
N VAL A 52 -9.97 -5.68 3.82
CA VAL A 52 -10.48 -4.31 3.90
C VAL A 52 -9.49 -3.43 4.64
N LEU A 53 -9.34 -2.21 4.15
CA LEU A 53 -8.57 -1.16 4.79
C LEU A 53 -9.49 -0.04 5.21
N ARG A 54 -9.12 0.64 6.29
CA ARG A 54 -9.71 1.93 6.65
C ARG A 54 -8.75 3.00 6.21
N GLY A 55 -9.09 3.73 5.15
CA GLY A 55 -8.23 4.81 4.69
C GLY A 55 -8.36 6.05 5.59
N ASN A 56 -7.42 6.96 5.42
CA ASN A 56 -7.23 8.15 6.26
C ASN A 56 -8.43 9.13 6.29
N ARG A 57 -9.39 8.99 5.36
CA ARG A 57 -10.62 9.80 5.29
C ARG A 57 -11.85 9.12 5.91
N GLY A 58 -11.66 8.01 6.63
CA GLY A 58 -12.73 7.26 7.28
C GLY A 58 -13.51 6.32 6.36
N ASN A 59 -13.18 6.28 5.07
CA ASN A 59 -13.77 5.35 4.11
C ASN A 59 -13.08 3.98 4.15
N PHE A 60 -13.85 2.93 3.85
CA PHE A 60 -13.33 1.58 3.70
C PHE A 60 -12.91 1.32 2.24
N TYR A 61 -11.73 0.74 2.07
CA TYR A 61 -11.19 0.32 0.78
C TYR A 61 -11.16 -1.20 0.74
N TYR A 62 -11.77 -1.77 -0.29
CA TYR A 62 -11.86 -3.22 -0.48
C TYR A 62 -10.77 -3.65 -1.44
N ASN A 63 -9.78 -4.40 -0.96
CA ASN A 63 -8.70 -4.87 -1.81
C ASN A 63 -9.17 -6.12 -2.59
N ARG A 64 -9.58 -5.94 -3.85
CA ARG A 64 -10.18 -7.00 -4.66
C ARG A 64 -9.16 -7.80 -5.45
N ARG A 65 -7.95 -7.27 -5.64
CA ARG A 65 -6.94 -7.90 -6.50
C ARG A 65 -5.73 -8.36 -5.69
N TRP A 66 -5.37 -9.62 -5.86
CA TRP A 66 -4.25 -10.23 -5.14
C TRP A 66 -3.35 -10.95 -6.12
N LEU A 67 -2.05 -10.71 -6.04
CA LEU A 67 -1.04 -11.40 -6.83
C LEU A 67 -0.69 -12.73 -6.17
N VAL A 68 -0.60 -13.82 -6.94
CA VAL A 68 0.00 -15.08 -6.48
C VAL A 68 1.52 -14.93 -6.50
N VAL A 69 2.14 -15.05 -5.32
CA VAL A 69 3.60 -14.93 -5.11
C VAL A 69 4.21 -16.19 -4.52
N ASP A 70 3.49 -17.32 -4.59
CA ASP A 70 3.92 -18.61 -4.06
C ASP A 70 5.34 -18.96 -4.56
N PRO A 71 6.33 -19.13 -3.66
CA PRO A 71 7.71 -19.43 -4.05
C PRO A 71 7.88 -20.85 -4.56
N ASP A 72 6.92 -21.74 -4.29
CA ASP A 72 6.93 -23.10 -4.82
C ASP A 72 6.50 -23.09 -6.29
N PRO A 73 7.34 -23.56 -7.23
CA PRO A 73 7.01 -23.60 -8.66
C PRO A 73 5.85 -24.55 -9.01
N THR A 74 5.31 -25.31 -8.05
CA THR A 74 4.29 -26.35 -8.26
C THR A 74 2.83 -25.87 -8.20
N TYR A 75 2.59 -24.56 -8.24
CA TYR A 75 1.28 -23.90 -8.26
C TYR A 75 0.60 -23.80 -6.87
N LEU A 76 -0.04 -22.65 -6.61
CA LEU A 76 -0.84 -22.41 -5.41
C LEU A 76 -2.14 -23.24 -5.46
N ASN A 77 -2.43 -23.98 -4.39
CA ASN A 77 -3.66 -24.75 -4.26
C ASN A 77 -4.87 -23.85 -3.96
N CYS A 78 -5.87 -23.88 -4.84
CA CYS A 78 -7.19 -23.31 -4.58
C CYS A 78 -8.17 -24.42 -4.20
N ARG A 79 -8.79 -24.31 -3.02
CA ARG A 79 -9.61 -25.37 -2.42
C ARG A 79 -11.10 -25.06 -2.46
N VAL A 80 -11.94 -26.08 -2.52
CA VAL A 80 -13.42 -25.93 -2.52
C VAL A 80 -13.92 -25.26 -1.24
N SER A 81 -13.27 -25.56 -0.12
CA SER A 81 -13.46 -24.95 1.20
C SER A 81 -12.11 -24.75 1.87
N PRO A 82 -12.02 -23.91 2.93
CA PRO A 82 -10.84 -23.87 3.79
C PRO A 82 -10.41 -25.27 4.23
N ASN A 83 -9.13 -25.61 4.07
CA ASN A 83 -8.56 -26.96 4.30
C ASN A 83 -9.20 -28.12 3.50
N GLY A 84 -10.19 -27.89 2.65
CA GLY A 84 -10.89 -28.92 1.89
C GLY A 84 -10.12 -29.45 0.68
N VAL A 85 -10.81 -30.17 -0.19
CA VAL A 85 -10.21 -30.74 -1.41
C VAL A 85 -9.72 -29.64 -2.36
N VAL A 86 -8.61 -29.92 -3.06
CA VAL A 86 -8.07 -29.03 -4.09
C VAL A 86 -9.02 -29.01 -5.29
N ARG A 87 -9.56 -27.83 -5.59
CA ARG A 87 -10.42 -27.56 -6.75
C ARG A 87 -9.61 -27.29 -7.99
N SER A 88 -8.59 -26.44 -7.86
CA SER A 88 -7.73 -25.99 -8.94
C SER A 88 -6.35 -25.60 -8.40
N ARG A 89 -5.41 -25.42 -9.32
CA ARG A 89 -4.05 -24.97 -9.07
C ARG A 89 -3.80 -23.70 -9.85
N ILE A 90 -3.12 -22.73 -9.24
CA ILE A 90 -2.95 -21.37 -9.79
C ILE A 90 -1.46 -21.06 -9.90
N ALA A 91 -1.00 -20.67 -11.09
CA ALA A 91 0.41 -20.38 -11.29
C ALA A 91 0.85 -19.11 -10.53
N PRO A 92 2.11 -19.03 -10.08
CA PRO A 92 2.71 -17.76 -9.66
C PRO A 92 2.56 -16.69 -10.75
N GLY A 93 2.35 -15.44 -10.32
CA GLY A 93 2.08 -14.30 -11.21
C GLY A 93 0.60 -14.10 -11.58
N ALA A 94 -0.28 -15.05 -11.26
CA ALA A 94 -1.72 -14.88 -11.49
C ALA A 94 -2.32 -13.77 -10.62
N ILE A 95 -3.34 -13.09 -11.14
CA ILE A 95 -4.14 -12.11 -10.38
C ILE A 95 -5.44 -12.77 -9.94
N LEU A 96 -5.58 -12.94 -8.63
CA LEU A 96 -6.79 -13.42 -8.00
C LEU A 96 -7.80 -12.29 -7.79
N MET A 97 -9.06 -12.57 -8.12
CA MET A 97 -10.18 -11.70 -7.80
C MET A 97 -10.84 -12.17 -6.51
N ALA A 98 -10.68 -11.39 -5.44
CA ALA A 98 -11.31 -11.64 -4.15
C ALA A 98 -12.83 -11.49 -4.25
N GLU A 99 -13.54 -12.38 -3.58
CA GLU A 99 -15.00 -12.35 -3.51
C GLU A 99 -15.43 -11.94 -2.11
N PHE A 100 -16.07 -10.77 -2.02
CA PHE A 100 -16.55 -10.22 -0.76
C PHE A 100 -17.96 -10.72 -0.45
N ILE A 101 -18.16 -11.16 0.79
CA ILE A 101 -19.45 -11.47 1.38
C ILE A 101 -19.55 -10.66 2.67
N GLN A 102 -20.63 -9.90 2.85
CA GLN A 102 -20.82 -9.05 4.03
C GLN A 102 -19.60 -8.16 4.34
N ASN A 103 -19.01 -7.56 3.31
CA ASN A 103 -17.84 -6.68 3.39
C ASN A 103 -16.51 -7.35 3.75
N GLU A 104 -16.38 -8.68 3.71
CA GLU A 104 -15.09 -9.35 3.92
C GLU A 104 -14.86 -10.47 2.90
N ALA A 105 -13.60 -10.68 2.50
CA ALA A 105 -13.19 -11.76 1.62
C ALA A 105 -12.28 -12.79 2.32
N ILE A 106 -11.68 -12.43 3.46
CA ILE A 106 -10.89 -13.34 4.29
C ILE A 106 -11.80 -14.02 5.32
N VAL A 107 -11.80 -15.35 5.30
CA VAL A 107 -12.52 -16.18 6.28
C VAL A 107 -11.54 -16.97 7.13
N PHE A 108 -11.85 -17.10 8.42
CA PHE A 108 -11.08 -17.92 9.33
C PHE A 108 -11.64 -19.34 9.40
N HIS A 109 -10.75 -20.32 9.39
CA HIS A 109 -11.08 -21.71 9.65
C HIS A 109 -9.96 -22.34 10.48
N ASN A 110 -10.31 -22.83 11.67
CA ASN A 110 -9.37 -23.38 12.66
C ASN A 110 -8.17 -22.44 12.91
N GLY A 111 -8.45 -21.14 13.12
CA GLY A 111 -7.43 -20.11 13.40
C GLY A 111 -6.60 -19.68 12.20
N SER A 112 -6.75 -20.32 11.03
CA SER A 112 -6.04 -19.92 9.81
C SER A 112 -6.90 -19.08 8.89
N PRO A 113 -6.36 -18.01 8.28
CA PRO A 113 -7.11 -17.19 7.34
C PRO A 113 -7.03 -17.71 5.89
N TRP A 114 -8.14 -17.58 5.19
CA TRP A 114 -8.33 -18.03 3.82
C TRP A 114 -8.98 -16.93 2.99
N LEU A 115 -8.36 -16.57 1.88
CA LEU A 115 -8.93 -15.61 0.94
C LEU A 115 -9.92 -16.34 0.02
N ARG A 116 -11.17 -15.87 -0.01
CA ARG A 116 -12.18 -16.31 -0.97
C ARG A 116 -11.93 -15.65 -2.31
N VAL A 117 -11.79 -16.45 -3.36
CA VAL A 117 -11.45 -15.97 -4.71
C VAL A 117 -12.28 -16.64 -5.79
N ARG A 118 -12.35 -15.99 -6.96
CA ARG A 118 -12.81 -16.62 -8.20
C ARG A 118 -11.60 -17.20 -8.94
N GLY A 119 -11.41 -18.52 -8.88
CA GLY A 119 -10.37 -19.24 -9.62
C GLY A 119 -10.80 -19.51 -11.07
N ILE A 120 -10.92 -18.43 -11.85
CA ILE A 120 -11.29 -18.47 -13.27
C ILE A 120 -10.27 -17.75 -14.16
N ASP A 121 -9.09 -17.43 -13.61
CA ASP A 121 -8.00 -16.77 -14.33
C ASP A 121 -7.36 -17.73 -15.35
N ALA A 122 -6.77 -17.19 -16.42
CA ALA A 122 -6.12 -17.96 -17.48
C ALA A 122 -4.97 -18.85 -16.96
N LEU A 123 -4.34 -18.47 -15.84
CA LEU A 123 -3.28 -19.23 -15.17
C LEU A 123 -3.82 -20.22 -14.13
N THR A 124 -5.12 -20.47 -14.11
CA THR A 124 -5.78 -21.45 -13.23
C THR A 124 -6.09 -22.74 -13.99
N VAL A 125 -5.60 -23.86 -13.47
CA VAL A 125 -5.85 -25.20 -14.02
C VAL A 125 -6.74 -25.99 -13.07
N PRO A 126 -7.89 -26.52 -13.52
CA PRO A 126 -8.74 -27.35 -12.66
C PRO A 126 -8.02 -28.66 -12.30
N GLN A 127 -8.24 -29.15 -11.08
CA GLN A 127 -7.80 -30.48 -10.69
C GLN A 127 -8.65 -31.53 -11.42
N ARG A 128 -8.12 -32.73 -11.65
CA ARG A 128 -8.86 -33.82 -12.32
C ARG A 128 -10.21 -34.06 -11.64
N GLY A 129 -11.29 -34.02 -12.42
CA GLY A 129 -12.66 -34.22 -11.93
C GLY A 129 -13.28 -32.99 -11.23
N GLN A 130 -12.61 -31.83 -11.27
CA GLN A 130 -13.12 -30.56 -10.75
C GLN A 130 -13.36 -29.57 -11.90
N THR A 131 -14.15 -28.54 -11.63
CA THR A 131 -14.35 -27.40 -12.53
C THR A 131 -13.76 -26.13 -11.91
N LEU A 132 -13.40 -25.17 -12.77
CA LEU A 132 -13.04 -23.82 -12.31
C LEU A 132 -14.21 -23.16 -11.57
N GLY A 133 -13.92 -22.13 -10.78
CA GLY A 133 -14.94 -21.38 -10.06
C GLY A 133 -14.46 -20.84 -8.72
N ARG A 134 -15.41 -20.61 -7.81
CA ARG A 134 -15.13 -20.11 -6.46
C ARG A 134 -14.30 -21.10 -5.67
N CYS A 135 -13.25 -20.61 -5.03
CA CYS A 135 -12.37 -21.41 -4.19
C CYS A 135 -11.66 -20.53 -3.16
N TYR A 136 -10.81 -21.16 -2.34
CA TYR A 136 -10.11 -20.52 -1.24
C TYR A 136 -8.61 -20.80 -1.33
N VAL A 137 -7.79 -19.78 -1.11
CA VAL A 137 -6.34 -19.87 -0.98
C VAL A 137 -5.91 -19.44 0.42
N ARG A 138 -4.73 -19.86 0.89
CA ARG A 138 -4.20 -19.39 2.19
C ARG A 138 -3.93 -17.89 2.12
N ALA A 139 -4.47 -17.14 3.06
CA ALA A 139 -4.25 -15.69 3.14
C ALA A 139 -2.96 -15.39 3.91
N ASN A 140 -1.82 -15.71 3.32
CA ASN A 140 -0.51 -15.47 3.91
C ASN A 140 0.45 -14.89 2.86
N ARG A 141 1.32 -13.98 3.28
CA ARG A 141 2.30 -13.27 2.43
C ARG A 141 3.26 -14.18 1.68
N GLN A 142 3.42 -15.43 2.12
CA GLN A 142 4.18 -16.44 1.40
C GLN A 142 3.50 -16.83 0.08
N TYR A 143 2.17 -16.77 -0.01
CA TYR A 143 1.42 -17.30 -1.15
C TYR A 143 0.80 -16.21 -2.00
N ILE A 144 0.38 -15.11 -1.37
CA ILE A 144 -0.34 -14.02 -2.03
C ILE A 144 0.13 -12.66 -1.54
N ALA A 145 0.01 -11.64 -2.38
CA ALA A 145 0.25 -10.25 -2.03
C ALA A 145 -0.91 -9.36 -2.52
N PRO A 146 -1.41 -8.42 -1.73
CA PRO A 146 -2.45 -7.50 -2.18
C PRO A 146 -1.90 -6.55 -3.25
N ILE A 147 -2.70 -6.28 -4.28
CA ILE A 147 -2.38 -5.31 -5.32
C ILE A 147 -3.05 -3.99 -4.94
N ASN A 148 -2.28 -2.90 -5.02
CA ASN A 148 -2.86 -1.57 -4.89
C ASN A 148 -3.68 -1.23 -6.15
N GLU A 149 -4.97 -0.95 -5.97
CA GLU A 149 -5.87 -0.59 -7.07
C GLU A 149 -5.71 0.88 -7.52
N ASP A 150 -5.21 1.76 -6.63
CA ASP A 150 -4.99 3.18 -6.93
C ASP A 150 -3.77 3.42 -7.84
N ALA A 151 -2.93 2.41 -8.08
CA ALA A 151 -1.80 2.49 -9.00
C ALA A 151 -2.23 2.59 -10.49
N ARG A 152 -3.54 2.57 -10.80
CA ARG A 152 -4.07 2.67 -12.17
C ARG A 152 -4.52 4.06 -12.61
N LEU A 153 -4.21 5.11 -11.86
CA LEU A 153 -4.44 6.49 -12.28
C LEU A 153 -3.16 7.29 -12.20
N ASN A 154 -2.39 7.25 -13.29
CA ASN A 154 -1.75 8.39 -13.96
C ASN A 154 -0.98 7.89 -15.19
#